data_AF-G4ZFT3-F1
#
_entry.id   AF-G4ZFT3-F1
#
_cell.length_a   1.000
_cell.length_b   1.000
_cell.length_c   1.000
_cell.angle_alpha   90.00
_cell.angle_beta   90.00
_cell.angle_gamma   90.00
#
_symmetry.space_group_name_H-M   'P 1'
#
loop_
_entity.id
_entity.type
_entity.pdbx_description
1 polymer ?
#
loop_
_entity_poly.entity_id
_entity_poly.type
_entity_poly.pdbx_seq_one_letter_code
_entity_poly.pdbx_strand_id
1 'polypeptide(L)' 'MAFLIKQAVVSVGLDPARYSTHSVRIGGATKLLNAGADRLVIKVLGRRLSNAFEEYPVLSAEGSRDIASLMC' A
#
# COMPACT_ATOMS: atom_id res chain seq x y z
N MET A 1 -4.96 8.54 17.52
CA MET A 1 -4.11 8.28 16.33
C MET A 1 -4.73 8.71 15.02
N ALA A 2 -6.01 8.40 14.72
CA ALA A 2 -6.63 8.80 13.45
C ALA A 2 -6.59 10.33 13.19
N PHE A 3 -6.76 11.16 14.22
CA PHE A 3 -6.73 12.63 14.10
C PHE A 3 -5.42 13.18 13.51
N LEU A 4 -4.25 12.67 13.95
CA LEU A 4 -2.95 13.12 13.44
C LEU A 4 -2.76 12.78 11.96
N ILE A 5 -3.25 11.61 11.52
CA ILE A 5 -3.23 11.23 10.10
C ILE A 5 -4.07 12.22 9.30
N LYS A 6 -5.29 12.55 9.77
CA LYS A 6 -6.16 13.49 9.07
C LYS A 6 -5.53 14.87 8.97
N GLN A 7 -4.91 15.38 10.04
CA GLN A 7 -4.20 16.66 10.01
C GLN A 7 -3.02 16.65 9.03
N ALA A 8 -2.19 15.61 9.05
CA ALA A 8 -1.06 15.49 8.13
C ALA A 8 -1.54 15.44 6.67
N VAL A 9 -2.62 14.72 6.39
CA VAL A 9 -3.21 14.62 5.05
C VAL A 9 -3.75 15.97 4.57
N VAL A 10 -4.42 16.72 5.44
CA VAL A 10 -4.87 18.09 5.14
C VAL A 10 -3.68 19.01 4.87
N SER A 11 -2.58 18.90 5.64
CA SER A 11 -1.40 19.76 5.44
C SER A 11 -0.69 19.54 4.09
N VAL A 12 -0.91 18.41 3.42
CA VAL A 12 -0.37 18.11 2.08
C VAL A 12 -1.43 18.25 0.97
N GLY A 13 -2.60 18.84 1.28
CA GLY A 13 -3.65 19.12 0.30
C GLY A 13 -4.43 17.89 -0.20
N LEU A 14 -4.39 16.78 0.55
CA LEU A 14 -5.09 15.55 0.20
C LEU A 14 -6.43 15.45 0.94
N ASP A 15 -7.37 14.69 0.38
CA ASP A 15 -8.69 14.47 0.98
C ASP A 15 -8.60 13.60 2.24
N PRO A 16 -8.80 14.13 3.46
CA PRO A 16 -8.72 13.37 4.70
C PRO A 16 -9.70 12.19 4.74
N ALA A 17 -10.83 12.23 4.03
CA ALA A 17 -11.80 11.13 4.03
C ALA A 17 -11.20 9.82 3.48
N ARG A 18 -10.21 9.91 2.58
CA ARG A 18 -9.56 8.76 1.94
C ARG A 18 -8.46 8.10 2.80
N TYR A 19 -8.06 8.74 3.90
CA TYR A 19 -6.91 8.29 4.69
C TYR A 19 -7.31 7.83 6.09
N SER A 20 -6.87 6.65 6.48
CA SER A 20 -7.05 6.08 7.81
C SER A 20 -5.80 5.29 8.18
N THR A 21 -5.70 4.83 9.43
CA THR A 21 -4.63 3.89 9.83
C THR A 21 -4.57 2.67 8.90
N HIS A 22 -5.73 2.18 8.46
CA HIS A 22 -5.81 1.03 7.56
C HIS A 22 -5.27 1.36 6.17
N SER A 23 -5.64 2.51 5.59
CA SER A 23 -5.14 2.90 4.27
C SER A 23 -3.63 3.13 4.26
N VAL A 24 -3.08 3.73 5.32
CA VAL A 24 -1.61 3.91 5.47
C VAL A 24 -0.90 2.55 5.51
N ARG A 25 -1.47 1.56 6.22
CA ARG A 25 -0.92 0.21 6.29
C ARG A 25 -0.98 -0.53 4.94
N ILE A 26 -2.06 -0.36 4.18
CA ILE A 26 -2.17 -0.89 2.81
C ILE A 26 -1.13 -0.23 1.90
N GLY A 27 -1.03 1.10 1.94
CA GLY A 27 -0.07 1.87 1.15
C GLY A 27 1.38 1.49 1.44
N GLY A 28 1.73 1.29 2.71
CA GLY A 28 3.07 0.83 3.10
C GLY A 28 3.41 -0.56 2.55
N ALA A 29 2.50 -1.53 2.64
CA ALA A 29 2.70 -2.86 2.06
C ALA A 29 2.81 -2.80 0.52
N THR A 30 1.99 -1.96 -0.11
CA THR A 30 2.03 -1.72 -1.56
C THR A 30 3.38 -1.17 -1.98
N LYS A 31 3.90 -0.15 -1.26
CA LYS A 31 5.18 0.46 -1.61
C LYS A 31 6.36 -0.50 -1.42
N LEU A 32 6.34 -1.32 -0.36
CA LEU A 32 7.36 -2.35 -0.14
C LEU A 32 7.35 -3.41 -1.25
N LEU A 33 6.17 -3.88 -1.67
CA LEU A 33 6.06 -4.84 -2.77
C LEU A 33 6.57 -4.25 -4.09
N ASN A 34 6.19 -3.01 -4.43
CA ASN A 34 6.69 -2.34 -5.63
C ASN A 34 8.20 -2.09 -5.59
N ALA A 35 8.79 -1.96 -4.41
CA ALA A 35 10.24 -1.85 -4.23
C ALA A 35 10.98 -3.21 -4.30
N GLY A 36 10.26 -4.32 -4.54
CA GLY A 36 10.83 -5.66 -4.62
C GLY A 36 11.15 -6.29 -3.27
N ALA A 37 10.58 -5.78 -2.17
CA ALA A 37 10.77 -6.40 -0.86
C ALA A 37 10.16 -7.81 -0.83
N ASP A 38 10.84 -8.73 -0.14
CA ASP A 38 10.37 -10.10 -0.01
C ASP A 38 9.00 -10.18 0.69
N ARG A 39 8.12 -11.04 0.18
CA ARG A 39 6.75 -11.22 0.69
C ARG A 39 6.73 -11.65 2.15
N LEU A 40 7.65 -12.51 2.59
CA LEU A 40 7.74 -12.94 3.99
C LEU A 40 8.16 -11.79 4.89
N VAL A 41 9.10 -10.94 4.44
CA VAL A 41 9.50 -9.74 5.18
C VAL A 41 8.31 -8.82 5.41
N ILE A 42 7.52 -8.54 4.37
CA ILE A 42 6.31 -7.72 4.48
C ILE A 42 5.27 -8.37 5.40
N LYS A 43 5.13 -9.69 5.34
CA LYS A 43 4.18 -10.45 6.17
C LYS A 43 4.54 -10.41 7.65
N VAL A 44 5.83 -10.57 7.97
CA VAL A 44 6.37 -10.48 9.34
C VAL A 44 6.25 -9.05 9.87
N LEU A 45 6.75 -8.06 9.14
CA LEU A 45 6.67 -6.64 9.54
C LEU A 45 5.22 -6.18 9.70
N GLY A 46 4.36 -6.61 8.78
CA GLY A 46 2.95 -6.31 8.78
C GLY A 46 2.13 -7.15 9.74
N ARG A 47 2.69 -8.12 10.48
CA ARG A 47 1.96 -9.07 11.34
C ARG A 47 0.71 -9.63 10.65
N ARG A 48 0.85 -10.05 9.38
CA ARG A 48 -0.25 -10.58 8.58
C ARG A 48 -0.22 -12.11 8.60
N LEU A 49 -1.38 -12.71 8.85
CA LEU A 49 -1.57 -14.16 8.73
C LEU A 49 -1.87 -14.57 7.28
N SER A 50 -2.69 -13.79 6.58
CA SER A 50 -3.08 -14.04 5.19
C SER A 50 -2.16 -13.35 4.17
N ASN A 51 -2.23 -13.81 2.93
CA ASN A 51 -1.53 -13.23 1.78
C ASN A 51 -2.34 -12.18 1.02
N ALA A 52 -3.49 -11.73 1.56
CA ALA A 52 -4.37 -10.74 0.92
C ALA A 52 -3.68 -9.38 0.63
N PHE A 53 -2.49 -9.15 1.19
CA PHE A 53 -1.72 -7.94 0.92
C PHE A 53 -1.02 -7.94 -0.44
N GLU A 54 -0.86 -9.11 -1.06
CA GLU A 54 -0.21 -9.26 -2.36
C GLU A 54 -1.08 -8.75 -3.51
N GLU A 55 -2.39 -8.58 -3.28
CA GLU A 55 -3.33 -8.06 -4.28
C GLU A 55 -3.30 -6.52 -4.37
N TYR A 56 -2.88 -5.82 -3.30
CA TYR A 56 -2.91 -4.35 -3.28
C TYR A 56 -2.07 -3.66 -4.37
N PRO A 57 -0.85 -4.13 -4.73
CA PRO A 57 -0.05 -3.49 -5.77
C PRO A 57 -0.58 -3.71 -7.17
N VAL A 58 -1.29 -4.82 -7.42
CA VAL A 58 -1.95 -5.08 -8.72
C VAL A 58 -2.95 -3.98 -9.05
N LEU A 59 -3.56 -3.38 -8.02
CA LEU A 59 -4.48 -2.26 -8.15
C LEU A 59 -3.78 -0.88 -8.20
N SER A 60 -2.45 -0.84 -8.10
CA SER A 60 -1.66 0.40 -8.13
C SER A 60 -1.06 0.65 -9.51
N ALA A 61 -1.01 1.91 -9.93
CA ALA A 61 -0.41 2.29 -11.23
C ALA A 61 1.08 1.93 -11.36
N GLU A 62 1.82 1.87 -10.26
CA GLU A 62 3.23 1.45 -10.25
C GLU A 62 3.35 -0.08 -10.43
N GLY A 63 2.53 -0.86 -9.73
CA GLY A 63 2.55 -2.32 -9.81
C GLY A 63 2.00 -2.87 -11.13
N SER A 64 1.15 -2.10 -11.83
CA SER A 64 0.55 -2.53 -13.11
C SER A 64 1.27 -2.02 -14.36
N ARG A 65 2.31 -1.19 -14.22
CA ARG A 65 2.95 -0.45 -15.32
C ARG A 65 3.35 -1.32 -16.51
N ASP A 66 3.91 -2.51 -16.25
CA ASP A 66 4.49 -3.37 -17.29
C ASP A 66 3.73 -4.69 -17.48
N ILE A 67 2.59 -4.88 -16.81
CA ILE A 67 1.81 -6.13 -16.87
C ILE A 67 1.36 -6.44 -18.30
N ALA A 68 0.98 -5.42 -19.08
CA ALA A 68 0.55 -5.60 -20.47
C ALA A 68 1.62 -6.27 -21.35
N SER A 69 2.91 -6.02 -21.07
CA SER A 69 4.01 -6.62 -21.82
C SER A 69 4.23 -8.10 -21.54
N LEU A 70 3.72 -8.61 -20.42
CA LEU A 70 3.85 -10.00 -19.98
C LEU A 70 2.71 -10.89 -20.48
N MET A 71 1.70 -10.33 -21.16
CA MET A 71 0.53 -11.06 -21.65
C MET A 71 0.58 -11.38 -23.15
N CYS A 72 1.68 -11.06 -23.83
CA CYS A 72 1.96 -11.43 -25.22
C CYS A 72 2.89 -12.65 -25.28
#